data_AF-A0A6J6LXZ3-F1
#
_entry.id   AF-A0A6J6LXZ3-F1
#
_cell.length_a   1.000
_cell.length_b   1.000
_cell.length_c   1.000
_cell.angle_alpha   90.00
_cell.angle_beta   90.00
_cell.angle_gamma   90.00
#
_symmetry.space_group_name_H-M   'P 1'
#
loop_
_entity.id
_entity.type
_entity.pdbx_description
1 polymer ?
#
loop_
_entity_poly.entity_id
_entity_poly.type
_entity_poly.pdbx_seq_one_letter_code
_entity_poly.pdbx_strand_id
1 'polypeptide(L)'
;MISQAQVTDGTNMLRQLQFPAGALITMEDLQDSGREHVLDRLREQEPVTWLPALGGWLITSREGAREMLLPKAGATVEVSENMVRASLGKMMLTVDAPAHDRLRAPFERPFRAREAEHAFGDFIRGQADALIDRFADEGKAELHSAFAAEFAVAVAGHVIGLPLGESAKIDAYYADFAAARV
;
A
#
# COMPACT_ATOMS: atom_id res chain seq x y z
N MET A 1 8.90 23.25 -4.16
CA MET A 1 9.14 21.92 -4.75
C MET A 1 10.49 21.42 -4.32
N ILE A 2 10.57 20.16 -3.93
CA ILE A 2 11.83 19.51 -3.53
C ILE A 2 12.63 19.23 -4.80
N SER A 3 13.92 19.56 -4.80
CA SER A 3 14.79 19.28 -5.95
C SER A 3 14.96 17.78 -6.11
N GLN A 4 14.67 17.27 -7.31
CA GLN A 4 14.84 15.86 -7.66
C GLN A 4 16.10 15.73 -8.53
N ALA A 5 16.90 14.70 -8.28
CA ALA A 5 18.11 14.42 -9.04
C ALA A 5 18.19 12.93 -9.34
N GLN A 6 18.45 12.59 -10.60
CA GLN A 6 18.76 11.23 -10.99
C GLN A 6 20.12 10.82 -10.42
N VAL A 7 20.19 9.60 -9.92
CA VAL A 7 21.41 9.06 -9.34
C VAL A 7 22.34 8.65 -10.48
N THR A 8 23.50 9.27 -10.56
CA THR A 8 24.51 8.93 -11.58
C THR A 8 25.09 7.55 -11.31
N ASP A 9 25.61 6.87 -12.35
CA ASP A 9 26.24 5.55 -12.21
C ASP A 9 27.36 5.56 -11.18
N GLY A 10 28.19 6.61 -11.16
CA GLY A 10 29.24 6.78 -10.17
C GLY A 10 28.70 6.88 -8.73
N THR A 11 27.59 7.61 -8.53
CA THR A 11 26.96 7.71 -7.20
C THR A 11 26.30 6.39 -6.80
N ASN A 12 25.66 5.70 -7.75
CA ASN A 12 25.06 4.39 -7.53
C ASN A 12 26.12 3.37 -7.08
N MET A 13 27.26 3.32 -7.78
CA MET A 13 28.37 2.44 -7.42
C MET A 13 28.94 2.75 -6.02
N LEU A 14 29.14 4.03 -5.69
CA LEU A 14 29.60 4.43 -4.36
C LEU A 14 28.62 4.02 -3.25
N ARG A 15 27.32 4.18 -3.48
CA ARG A 15 26.29 3.76 -2.52
C ARG A 15 26.25 2.24 -2.35
N GLN A 16 26.41 1.46 -3.40
CA GLN A 16 26.48 -0.01 -3.29
C GLN A 16 27.67 -0.48 -2.44
N LEU A 17 28.82 0.21 -2.54
CA LEU A 17 29.97 -0.07 -1.69
C LEU A 17 29.73 0.31 -0.22
N GLN A 18 28.96 1.37 0.02
CA GLN A 18 28.64 1.85 1.38
C GLN A 18 27.52 1.04 2.06
N PHE A 19 26.59 0.51 1.27
CA PHE A 19 25.41 -0.24 1.71
C PHE A 19 25.39 -1.65 1.09
N PRO A 20 26.37 -2.50 1.43
CA PRO A 20 26.54 -3.81 0.82
C PRO A 20 25.38 -4.76 1.07
N ALA A 21 24.67 -4.67 2.20
CA ALA A 21 23.53 -5.56 2.45
C ALA A 21 22.35 -5.23 1.52
N GLY A 22 22.01 -3.94 1.34
CA GLY A 22 20.99 -3.52 0.39
C GLY A 22 21.36 -3.76 -1.07
N ALA A 23 22.65 -3.64 -1.41
CA ALA A 23 23.16 -3.87 -2.76
C ALA A 23 22.94 -5.31 -3.26
N LEU A 24 22.84 -6.28 -2.34
CA LEU A 24 22.61 -7.68 -2.67
C LEU A 24 21.13 -8.05 -2.84
N ILE A 25 20.21 -7.16 -2.46
CA ILE A 25 18.78 -7.48 -2.49
C ILE A 25 18.24 -7.31 -3.90
N THR A 26 17.63 -8.38 -4.39
CA THR A 26 17.00 -8.43 -5.72
C THR A 26 15.50 -8.12 -5.63
N MET A 27 14.85 -7.99 -6.78
CA MET A 27 13.39 -7.85 -6.82
C MET A 27 12.66 -9.13 -6.44
N GLU A 28 13.23 -10.28 -6.77
CA GLU A 28 12.71 -11.60 -6.38
C GLU A 28 12.70 -11.75 -4.85
N ASP A 29 13.74 -11.25 -4.17
CA ASP A 29 13.80 -11.24 -2.70
C ASP A 29 12.68 -10.44 -2.04
N LEU A 30 12.09 -9.48 -2.75
CA LEU A 30 11.00 -8.63 -2.25
C LEU A 30 9.62 -9.12 -2.65
N GLN A 31 9.50 -9.94 -3.70
CA GLN A 31 8.23 -10.41 -4.25
C GLN A 31 7.85 -11.81 -3.76
N ASP A 32 8.83 -12.66 -3.46
CA ASP A 32 8.59 -14.05 -3.08
C ASP A 32 8.20 -14.17 -1.59
N SER A 33 7.06 -14.83 -1.35
CA SER A 33 6.69 -15.26 0.01
C SER A 33 7.73 -16.21 0.60
N GLY A 34 8.06 -16.03 1.87
CA GLY A 34 9.09 -16.79 2.59
C GLY A 34 10.48 -16.14 2.59
N ARG A 35 10.67 -15.04 1.87
CA ARG A 35 11.93 -14.27 1.83
C ARG A 35 11.94 -13.06 2.76
N GLU A 36 10.95 -12.91 3.63
CA GLU A 36 10.78 -11.75 4.51
C GLU A 36 11.97 -11.56 5.47
N HIS A 37 12.68 -12.64 5.77
CA HIS A 37 13.91 -12.65 6.57
C HIS A 37 15.03 -11.76 5.99
N VAL A 38 14.98 -11.46 4.68
CA VAL A 38 15.85 -10.48 4.03
C VAL A 38 15.65 -9.09 4.65
N LEU A 39 14.40 -8.69 4.87
CA LEU A 39 14.05 -7.41 5.49
C LEU A 39 14.44 -7.38 6.97
N ASP A 40 14.40 -8.52 7.68
CA ASP A 40 14.89 -8.62 9.06
C ASP A 40 16.39 -8.33 9.14
N ARG A 41 17.20 -8.94 8.26
CA ARG A 41 18.64 -8.65 8.21
C ARG A 41 18.92 -7.18 7.91
N LEU A 42 18.18 -6.59 6.97
CA LEU A 42 18.31 -5.15 6.69
C LEU A 42 17.95 -4.31 7.91
N ARG A 43 16.87 -4.63 8.64
CA ARG A 43 16.48 -3.89 9.86
C ARG A 43 17.60 -3.85 10.90
N GLU A 44 18.36 -4.93 11.04
CA GLU A 44 19.43 -5.04 12.02
C GLU A 44 20.73 -4.37 11.58
N GLN A 45 21.10 -4.50 10.30
CA GLN A 45 22.43 -4.15 9.82
C GLN A 45 22.46 -2.84 9.03
N GLU A 46 21.43 -2.58 8.23
CA GLU A 46 21.32 -1.40 7.36
C GLU A 46 19.86 -0.89 7.33
N PRO A 47 19.33 -0.36 8.45
CA PRO A 47 17.92 0.03 8.59
C PRO A 47 17.48 1.16 7.63
N VAL A 48 18.46 1.85 7.04
CA VAL A 48 18.33 2.72 5.88
C VAL A 48 19.42 2.27 4.91
N THR A 49 19.02 1.74 3.76
CA THR A 49 19.96 1.16 2.80
C THR A 49 19.68 1.65 1.39
N TRP A 50 20.71 1.76 0.56
CA TRP A 50 20.55 1.99 -0.87
C TRP A 50 20.19 0.67 -1.54
N LEU A 51 19.07 0.65 -2.26
CA LEU A 51 18.55 -0.54 -2.93
C LEU A 51 18.57 -0.33 -4.46
N PRO A 52 19.61 -0.82 -5.16
CA PRO A 52 19.74 -0.68 -6.61
C PRO A 52 18.56 -1.27 -7.37
N ALA A 53 17.98 -2.37 -6.87
CA ALA A 53 16.83 -3.03 -7.48
C ALA A 53 15.58 -2.13 -7.57
N LEU A 54 15.49 -1.10 -6.72
CA LEU A 54 14.42 -0.08 -6.78
C LEU A 54 14.93 1.30 -7.25
N GLY A 55 16.23 1.45 -7.51
CA GLY A 55 16.84 2.74 -7.82
C GLY A 55 16.66 3.78 -6.72
N GLY A 56 16.53 3.34 -5.46
CA GLY A 56 16.07 4.20 -4.36
C GLY A 56 16.57 3.77 -2.98
N TRP A 57 16.22 4.57 -1.98
CA TRP A 57 16.49 4.24 -0.58
C TRP A 57 15.36 3.36 -0.02
N LEU A 58 15.72 2.31 0.71
CA LEU A 58 14.80 1.48 1.48
C LEU A 58 14.99 1.76 2.97
N ILE A 59 13.90 2.09 3.66
CA ILE A 59 13.86 2.28 5.11
C ILE A 59 13.08 1.12 5.71
N THR A 60 13.76 0.30 6.52
CA THR A 60 13.14 -0.89 7.13
C THR A 60 12.88 -0.70 8.62
N SER A 61 13.52 0.27 9.26
CA SER A 61 13.26 0.59 10.67
C SER A 61 11.93 1.31 10.88
N ARG A 62 11.23 0.95 11.97
CA ARG A 62 9.98 1.60 12.36
C ARG A 62 10.16 3.10 12.61
N GLU A 63 11.24 3.48 13.28
CA GLU A 63 11.50 4.88 13.63
C GLU A 63 11.75 5.72 12.37
N GLY A 64 12.65 5.28 11.49
CA GLY A 64 12.92 5.97 10.23
C GLY A 64 11.69 6.05 9.31
N ALA A 65 10.92 4.96 9.21
CA ALA A 65 9.68 4.96 8.43
C ALA A 65 8.67 5.96 8.99
N ARG A 66 8.48 5.99 10.31
CA ARG A 66 7.58 6.96 10.96
C ARG A 66 8.05 8.38 10.73
N GLU A 67 9.35 8.66 10.86
CA GLU A 67 9.91 9.99 10.63
C GLU A 67 9.64 10.45 9.19
N MET A 68 9.91 9.59 8.21
CA MET A 68 9.72 9.89 6.79
C MET A 68 8.25 10.13 6.40
N LEU A 69 7.31 9.49 7.10
CA LEU A 69 5.87 9.65 6.86
C LEU A 69 5.28 10.91 7.53
N LEU A 70 6.05 11.66 8.31
CA LEU A 70 5.57 12.91 8.90
C LEU A 70 5.54 14.04 7.85
N PRO A 71 4.58 14.97 7.92
CA PRO A 71 4.52 16.11 6.99
C PRO A 71 5.80 16.97 6.94
N LYS A 72 6.60 16.95 8.01
CA LYS A 72 7.83 17.72 8.14
C LYS A 72 9.09 17.01 7.63
N ALA A 73 8.98 15.79 7.10
CA ALA A 73 10.12 14.99 6.68
C ALA A 73 10.89 15.58 5.48
N GLY A 74 10.30 16.55 4.76
CA GLY A 74 10.86 17.00 3.50
C GLY A 74 10.83 15.89 2.44
N ALA A 75 9.81 15.04 2.47
CA ALA A 75 9.49 14.09 1.43
C ALA A 75 8.37 14.64 0.54
N THR A 76 8.30 14.18 -0.71
CA THR A 76 7.27 14.55 -1.68
C THR A 76 6.77 13.31 -2.38
N VAL A 77 5.47 13.25 -2.67
CA VAL A 77 4.91 12.22 -3.55
C VAL A 77 4.83 12.69 -5.02
N GLU A 78 5.17 13.95 -5.29
CA GLU A 78 5.13 14.57 -6.62
C GLU A 78 6.41 14.31 -7.44
N VAL A 79 6.80 13.05 -7.55
CA VAL A 79 7.91 12.61 -8.40
C VAL A 79 7.41 12.11 -9.75
N SER A 80 8.18 12.33 -10.82
CA SER A 80 7.82 11.90 -12.19
C SER A 80 7.70 10.38 -12.32
N GLU A 81 8.47 9.66 -11.52
CA GLU A 81 8.60 8.20 -11.47
C GLU A 81 7.50 7.56 -10.62
N ASN A 82 6.56 8.35 -10.06
CA ASN A 82 5.47 7.82 -9.26
C ASN A 82 4.49 7.03 -10.16
N MET A 83 4.59 5.71 -10.11
CA MET A 83 3.76 4.81 -10.92
C MET A 83 2.27 4.95 -10.62
N VAL A 84 1.88 5.21 -9.37
CA VAL A 84 0.47 5.44 -9.01
C VAL A 84 -0.06 6.67 -9.76
N ARG A 85 0.75 7.73 -9.85
CA ARG A 85 0.40 8.94 -10.60
C ARG A 85 0.38 8.70 -12.11
N ALA A 86 1.28 7.88 -12.64
CA ALA A 86 1.29 7.52 -14.04
C ALA A 86 0.02 6.74 -14.44
N SER A 87 -0.45 5.83 -13.58
CA SER A 87 -1.61 4.98 -13.84
C SER A 87 -2.95 5.66 -13.53
N LEU A 88 -3.05 6.37 -12.41
CA LEU A 88 -4.33 6.89 -11.90
C LEU A 88 -4.41 8.43 -11.91
N GLY A 89 -3.36 9.11 -12.37
CA GLY A 89 -3.29 10.56 -12.45
C GLY A 89 -3.13 11.27 -11.10
N LYS A 90 -3.52 12.54 -11.07
CA LYS A 90 -3.48 13.37 -9.86
C LYS A 90 -4.66 13.03 -8.95
N MET A 91 -4.36 12.50 -7.78
CA MET A 91 -5.30 12.12 -6.73
C MET A 91 -4.67 12.34 -5.35
N MET A 92 -5.43 12.15 -4.27
CA MET A 92 -4.95 12.47 -2.92
C MET A 92 -3.64 11.75 -2.53
N LEU A 93 -3.31 10.59 -3.12
CA LEU A 93 -2.06 9.87 -2.84
C LEU A 93 -0.86 10.31 -3.70
N THR A 94 -1.05 11.20 -4.69
CA THR A 94 -0.04 11.54 -5.71
C THR A 94 0.25 13.04 -5.82
N VAL A 95 -0.25 13.82 -4.86
CA VAL A 95 0.01 15.27 -4.73
C VAL A 95 0.36 15.63 -3.29
N ASP A 96 1.13 16.69 -3.11
CA ASP A 96 1.43 17.25 -1.79
C ASP A 96 0.38 18.32 -1.40
N ALA A 97 0.47 18.82 -0.16
CA ALA A 97 -0.27 19.99 0.27
C ALA A 97 0.07 21.22 -0.60
N PRO A 98 -0.88 22.12 -0.90
CA PRO A 98 -2.26 22.18 -0.37
C PRO A 98 -3.28 21.37 -1.21
N ALA A 99 -2.88 20.81 -2.35
CA ALA A 99 -3.79 20.07 -3.22
C ALA A 99 -4.29 18.78 -2.53
N HIS A 100 -3.40 18.09 -1.82
CA HIS A 100 -3.73 16.95 -0.96
C HIS A 100 -4.87 17.29 0.01
N ASP A 101 -4.74 18.37 0.77
CA ASP A 101 -5.70 18.72 1.83
C ASP A 101 -7.09 18.97 1.24
N ARG A 102 -7.16 19.65 0.10
CA ARG A 102 -8.41 19.88 -0.63
C ARG A 102 -9.04 18.58 -1.12
N LEU A 103 -8.26 17.64 -1.63
CA LEU A 103 -8.76 16.35 -2.13
C LEU A 103 -9.17 15.40 -1.00
N ARG A 104 -8.50 15.48 0.15
CA ARG A 104 -8.76 14.65 1.32
C ARG A 104 -9.97 15.13 2.13
N ALA A 105 -10.19 16.44 2.23
CA ALA A 105 -11.19 17.03 3.12
C ALA A 105 -12.61 16.42 3.02
N PRO A 106 -13.16 16.09 1.82
CA PRO A 106 -14.48 15.48 1.71
C PRO A 106 -14.58 14.09 2.37
N PHE A 107 -13.48 13.35 2.42
CA PHE A 107 -13.41 11.99 2.97
C PHE A 107 -13.06 11.97 4.46
N GLU A 108 -12.63 13.08 5.06
CA GLU A 108 -12.12 13.03 6.43
C GLU A 108 -13.23 12.73 7.45
N ARG A 109 -14.38 13.40 7.35
CA ARG A 109 -15.45 13.29 8.35
C ARG A 109 -16.15 11.93 8.35
N PRO A 110 -16.60 11.37 7.21
CA PRO A 110 -17.29 10.07 7.21
C PRO A 110 -16.45 8.92 7.77
N PHE A 111 -15.13 9.01 7.67
CA PHE A 111 -14.20 7.99 8.14
C PHE A 111 -13.64 8.25 9.56
N ARG A 112 -14.22 9.19 10.32
CA ARG A 112 -13.94 9.30 11.76
C ARG A 112 -14.61 8.14 12.49
N ALA A 113 -13.93 7.54 13.48
CA ALA A 113 -14.36 6.31 14.14
C ALA A 113 -15.86 6.27 14.52
N ARG A 114 -16.36 7.32 15.18
CA ARG A 114 -17.78 7.43 15.57
C ARG A 114 -18.73 7.46 14.36
N GLU A 115 -18.37 8.21 13.32
CA GLU A 115 -19.26 8.42 12.18
C GLU A 115 -19.24 7.19 11.26
N ALA A 116 -18.09 6.53 11.14
CA ALA A 116 -17.96 5.26 10.45
C ALA A 116 -18.78 4.16 11.14
N GLU A 117 -18.71 4.06 12.48
CA GLU A 117 -19.55 3.12 13.24
C GLU A 117 -21.03 3.41 13.03
N HIS A 118 -21.44 4.68 13.14
CA HIS A 118 -22.84 5.06 12.96
C HIS A 118 -23.36 4.84 11.54
N ALA A 119 -22.54 5.11 10.53
CA ALA A 119 -22.95 5.04 9.13
C ALA A 119 -22.91 3.61 8.57
N PHE A 120 -21.95 2.79 9.01
CA PHE A 120 -21.64 1.51 8.36
C PHE A 120 -21.64 0.30 9.29
N GLY A 121 -21.62 0.50 10.62
CA GLY A 121 -21.44 -0.58 11.60
C GLY A 121 -22.50 -1.68 11.51
N ASP A 122 -23.77 -1.32 11.36
CA ASP A 122 -24.86 -2.30 11.25
C ASP A 122 -24.80 -3.10 9.95
N PHE A 123 -24.46 -2.45 8.82
CA PHE A 123 -24.25 -3.14 7.56
C PHE A 123 -23.05 -4.09 7.62
N ILE A 124 -21.92 -3.62 8.15
CA ILE A 124 -20.69 -4.41 8.28
C ILE A 124 -20.96 -5.65 9.15
N ARG A 125 -21.66 -5.50 10.27
CA ARG A 125 -22.02 -6.62 11.16
C ARG A 125 -22.95 -7.60 10.47
N GLY A 126 -24.03 -7.11 9.86
CA GLY A 126 -24.98 -7.97 9.14
C GLY A 126 -24.35 -8.72 7.97
N GLN A 127 -23.44 -8.08 7.22
CA GLN A 127 -22.70 -8.73 6.15
C GLN A 127 -21.74 -9.79 6.68
N ALA A 128 -21.06 -9.53 7.81
CA ALA A 128 -20.20 -10.52 8.43
C ALA A 128 -20.99 -11.75 8.91
N ASP A 129 -22.09 -11.52 9.65
CA ASP A 129 -22.95 -12.59 10.16
C ASP A 129 -23.49 -13.45 9.02
N ALA A 130 -24.03 -12.81 7.97
CA ALA A 130 -24.59 -13.51 6.82
C ALA A 130 -23.57 -14.33 6.02
N LEU A 131 -22.29 -13.94 6.02
CA LEU A 131 -21.22 -14.73 5.38
C LEU A 131 -20.77 -15.89 6.27
N ILE A 132 -20.63 -15.65 7.57
CA ILE A 132 -20.23 -16.67 8.55
C ILE A 132 -21.27 -17.78 8.62
N ASP A 133 -22.56 -17.44 8.64
CA ASP A 133 -23.67 -18.40 8.70
C ASP A 133 -23.65 -19.42 7.54
N ARG A 134 -23.01 -19.09 6.41
CA ARG A 134 -22.90 -20.00 5.26
C ARG A 134 -22.00 -21.20 5.50
N PHE A 135 -21.01 -21.07 6.40
CA PHE A 135 -20.01 -22.10 6.65
C PHE A 135 -19.84 -22.46 8.13
N ALA A 136 -20.58 -21.82 9.04
CA ALA A 136 -20.45 -22.00 10.49
C ALA A 136 -20.59 -23.47 10.92
N ASP A 137 -21.55 -24.20 10.33
CA ASP A 137 -21.83 -25.59 10.67
C ASP A 137 -20.83 -26.60 10.07
N GLU A 138 -19.99 -26.18 9.12
CA GLU A 138 -19.03 -27.07 8.45
C GLU A 138 -17.78 -27.32 9.29
N GLY A 139 -17.52 -26.46 10.29
CA GLY A 139 -16.35 -26.54 11.18
C GLY A 139 -15.00 -26.27 10.48
N LYS A 140 -15.01 -25.95 9.18
CA LYS A 140 -13.84 -25.61 8.36
C LYS A 140 -14.28 -24.75 7.17
N ALA A 141 -13.44 -23.80 6.76
CA ALA A 141 -13.64 -22.99 5.56
C ALA A 141 -12.30 -22.47 5.03
N GLU A 142 -12.22 -22.22 3.72
CA GLU A 142 -11.16 -21.41 3.13
C GLU A 142 -11.58 -19.94 3.24
N LEU A 143 -10.98 -19.19 4.18
CA LEU A 143 -11.51 -17.89 4.60
C LEU A 143 -11.41 -16.80 3.52
N HIS A 144 -10.51 -16.92 2.54
CA HIS A 144 -10.44 -15.94 1.46
C HIS A 144 -11.71 -15.97 0.61
N SER A 145 -12.03 -17.13 0.05
CA SER A 145 -13.20 -17.32 -0.82
C SER A 145 -14.52 -17.40 -0.06
N ALA A 146 -14.53 -17.96 1.16
CA ALA A 146 -15.76 -18.10 1.95
C ALA A 146 -16.18 -16.82 2.68
N PHE A 147 -15.26 -15.87 2.89
CA PHE A 147 -15.54 -14.66 3.69
C PHE A 147 -14.84 -13.41 3.16
N ALA A 148 -13.50 -13.36 3.16
CA ALA A 148 -12.75 -12.12 3.08
C ALA A 148 -12.97 -11.35 1.77
N ALA A 149 -12.96 -12.04 0.63
CA ALA A 149 -13.10 -11.41 -0.68
C ALA A 149 -14.51 -10.79 -0.86
N GLU A 150 -15.58 -11.56 -0.57
CA GLU A 150 -16.95 -11.07 -0.67
C GLU A 150 -17.23 -9.97 0.36
N PHE A 151 -16.77 -10.14 1.60
CA PHE A 151 -16.93 -9.15 2.66
C PHE A 151 -16.28 -7.81 2.29
N ALA A 152 -15.03 -7.81 1.84
CA ALA A 152 -14.30 -6.59 1.50
C ALA A 152 -14.97 -5.82 0.36
N VAL A 153 -15.39 -6.53 -0.71
CA VAL A 153 -16.04 -5.91 -1.87
C VAL A 153 -17.42 -5.36 -1.51
N ALA A 154 -18.22 -6.11 -0.74
CA ALA A 154 -19.54 -5.66 -0.30
C ALA A 154 -19.46 -4.41 0.59
N VAL A 155 -18.54 -4.40 1.56
CA VAL A 155 -18.33 -3.23 2.44
C VAL A 155 -17.80 -2.05 1.67
N ALA A 156 -16.81 -2.23 0.79
CA ALA A 156 -16.29 -1.16 -0.05
C ALA A 156 -17.40 -0.55 -0.92
N GLY A 157 -18.22 -1.38 -1.58
CA GLY A 157 -19.34 -0.93 -2.41
C GLY A 157 -20.39 -0.15 -1.63
N HIS A 158 -20.74 -0.64 -0.43
CA HIS A 158 -21.65 0.06 0.46
C HIS A 158 -21.12 1.44 0.88
N VAL A 159 -19.85 1.52 1.30
CA VAL A 159 -19.22 2.77 1.77
C VAL A 159 -19.12 3.82 0.67
N ILE A 160 -18.79 3.42 -0.56
CA ILE A 160 -18.67 4.36 -1.69
C ILE A 160 -20.00 4.62 -2.42
N GLY A 161 -21.07 3.93 -2.03
CA GLY A 161 -22.39 4.06 -2.65
C GLY A 161 -22.46 3.51 -4.08
N LEU A 162 -21.61 2.56 -4.44
CA LEU A 162 -21.59 1.92 -5.75
C LEU A 162 -21.94 0.44 -5.63
N PRO A 163 -22.75 -0.11 -6.56
CA PRO A 163 -22.90 -1.54 -6.67
C PRO A 163 -21.60 -2.11 -7.27
N LEU A 164 -20.57 -2.26 -6.44
CA LEU A 164 -19.43 -3.08 -6.80
C LEU A 164 -19.99 -4.49 -6.98
N GLY A 165 -19.92 -4.99 -8.23
CA GLY A 165 -20.50 -6.27 -8.61
C GLY A 165 -19.77 -7.46 -7.98
N GLU A 166 -19.83 -8.62 -8.64
CA GLU A 166 -19.15 -9.85 -8.20
C GLU A 166 -17.68 -9.58 -7.81
N SER A 167 -17.27 -10.02 -6.61
CA SER A 167 -15.91 -9.86 -6.10
C SER A 167 -14.85 -10.36 -7.09
N ALA A 168 -15.13 -11.46 -7.78
CA ALA A 168 -14.27 -12.01 -8.83
C ALA A 168 -13.91 -11.01 -9.95
N LYS A 169 -14.82 -10.10 -10.32
CA LYS A 169 -14.54 -9.06 -11.33
C LYS A 169 -13.65 -7.96 -10.77
N ILE A 170 -13.84 -7.60 -9.50
CA ILE A 170 -12.97 -6.65 -8.80
C ILE A 170 -11.57 -7.24 -8.63
N ASP A 171 -11.47 -8.51 -8.24
CA ASP A 171 -10.20 -9.24 -8.14
C ASP A 171 -9.49 -9.30 -9.50
N ALA A 172 -10.23 -9.53 -10.59
CA ALA A 172 -9.67 -9.49 -11.94
C ALA A 172 -9.10 -8.10 -12.30
N TYR A 173 -9.81 -7.01 -11.98
CA TYR A 173 -9.26 -5.66 -12.19
C TYR A 173 -7.99 -5.43 -11.37
N TYR A 174 -7.96 -5.83 -10.10
CA TYR A 174 -6.76 -5.70 -9.26
C TYR A 174 -5.61 -6.57 -9.78
N ALA A 175 -5.89 -7.78 -10.25
CA ALA A 175 -4.91 -8.66 -10.88
C ALA A 175 -4.35 -8.03 -12.16
N ASP A 176 -5.20 -7.45 -13.02
CA ASP A 176 -4.77 -6.75 -14.22
C ASP A 176 -3.91 -5.52 -13.89
N PHE A 177 -4.28 -4.74 -12.86
CA PHE A 177 -3.47 -3.62 -12.38
C PHE A 177 -2.11 -4.07 -11.83
N ALA A 178 -2.07 -5.16 -11.05
CA ALA A 178 -0.83 -5.70 -10.51
C ALA A 178 0.05 -6.35 -11.60
N ALA A 179 -0.57 -6.94 -12.62
CA ALA A 179 0.09 -7.59 -13.75
C ALA A 179 0.51 -6.60 -14.85
N ALA A 180 0.00 -5.37 -14.83
CA ALA A 180 0.44 -4.27 -15.69
C ALA A 180 1.88 -3.88 -15.33
N ARG A 181 2.82 -4.71 -15.79
CA ARG A 181 4.25 -4.44 -15.80
C ARG A 181 4.47 -3.24 -16.73
N VAL A 182 5.16 -2.23 -16.23
CA VAL A 182 5.82 -1.21 -17.06
C VAL A 182 7.24 -1.67 -17.31
#